data_AF-A0AAJ7W1K2-F1
#
_entry.id   AF-A0AAJ7W1K2-F1
#
_cell.length_a   1.000
_cell.length_b   1.000
_cell.length_c   1.000
_cell.angle_alpha   90.00
_cell.angle_beta   90.00
_cell.angle_gamma   90.00
#
_symmetry.space_group_name_H-M   'P 1'
#
loop_
_entity.id
_entity.type
_entity.pdbx_description
1 polymer ?
#
loop_
_entity_poly.entity_id
_entity_poly.type
_entity_poly.pdbx_seq_one_letter_code
_entity_poly.pdbx_strand_id
1 'polypeptide(L)'
;MMLLEDAEFPLCSYDSNDCKHFSMLRTVYRSLVQEENVDFDWEKIGFQSNSPGTDLRGVGMLGILQMLYLCLNCSVLMEFLYVTSIDKYNTFPFAAVGLNMTRITLSVLRYEKLNKEINKNGVFEAANKFYASIFYAFGKLWVSKKKTISDVGAMFQDIEKISARRSNRRKMARELKVFLREKCFRDK
;
A
#
# COMPACT_ATOMS: atom_id res chain seq x y z
N MET A 1 -13.32 -29.93 2.02
CA MET A 1 -11.93 -29.47 1.85
C MET A 1 -11.73 -29.31 0.35
N MET A 2 -11.89 -28.09 -0.14
CA MET A 2 -11.70 -27.76 -1.56
C MET A 2 -10.49 -26.83 -1.57
N LEU A 3 -9.33 -27.43 -1.85
CA LEU A 3 -8.06 -26.74 -2.01
C LEU A 3 -8.15 -25.93 -3.30
N LEU A 4 -8.41 -24.62 -3.17
CA LEU A 4 -8.08 -23.63 -4.19
C LEU A 4 -6.61 -23.26 -4.02
N GLU A 5 -5.75 -24.25 -4.23
CA GLU A 5 -4.41 -23.98 -4.73
C GLU A 5 -4.63 -23.44 -6.16
N ASP A 6 -3.95 -22.34 -6.49
CA ASP A 6 -3.82 -21.79 -7.86
C ASP A 6 -4.93 -20.88 -8.43
N ALA A 7 -5.68 -20.16 -7.59
CA ALA A 7 -6.25 -18.89 -8.06
C ALA A 7 -5.20 -17.77 -7.99
N GLU A 8 -4.15 -17.86 -8.80
CA GLU A 8 -3.40 -16.67 -9.20
C GLU A 8 -4.42 -15.71 -9.81
N PHE A 9 -4.73 -14.60 -9.13
CA PHE A 9 -5.26 -13.45 -9.85
C PHE A 9 -4.22 -13.22 -10.96
N PRO A 10 -4.56 -13.29 -12.26
CA PRO A 10 -3.58 -13.07 -13.31
C PRO A 10 -3.19 -11.59 -13.25
N LEU A 11 -2.22 -11.31 -12.39
CA LEU A 11 -1.65 -10.00 -12.21
C LEU A 11 -0.71 -9.81 -13.38
N CYS A 12 -0.88 -8.71 -14.11
CA CYS A 12 0.12 -8.33 -15.10
C CYS A 12 1.48 -8.22 -14.39
N SER A 13 2.45 -9.04 -14.77
CA SER A 13 3.80 -9.00 -14.22
C SER A 13 4.45 -7.66 -14.55
N TYR A 14 5.25 -7.15 -13.62
CA TYR A 14 6.09 -5.99 -13.89
C TYR A 14 7.21 -6.39 -14.86
N ASP A 15 7.45 -5.55 -15.85
CA ASP A 15 8.57 -5.66 -16.79
C ASP A 15 9.32 -4.33 -16.79
N SER A 16 10.59 -4.36 -16.39
CA SER A 16 11.45 -3.17 -16.37
C SER A 16 11.81 -2.65 -17.76
N ASN A 17 11.66 -3.47 -18.81
CA ASN A 17 11.90 -3.08 -20.19
C ASN A 17 10.65 -2.45 -20.82
N ASP A 18 9.47 -2.63 -20.23
CA ASP A 18 8.26 -1.94 -20.66
C ASP A 18 8.28 -0.49 -20.17
N CYS A 19 8.34 0.45 -21.12
CA CYS A 19 8.41 1.88 -20.84
C CYS A 19 7.24 2.42 -20.01
N LYS A 20 6.04 1.82 -20.12
CA LYS A 20 4.84 2.24 -19.36
C LYS A 20 4.93 1.73 -17.94
N HIS A 21 5.32 0.46 -17.75
CA HIS A 21 5.54 -0.12 -16.42
C HIS A 21 6.59 0.68 -15.65
N PHE A 22 7.73 0.96 -16.28
CA PHE A 22 8.78 1.78 -15.70
C PHE A 22 8.29 3.21 -15.40
N SER A 23 7.56 3.85 -16.33
CA SER A 23 7.05 5.21 -16.14
C SER A 23 6.05 5.32 -14.98
N MET A 24 5.21 4.31 -14.77
CA MET A 24 4.30 4.23 -13.63
C MET A 24 5.08 4.16 -12.32
N LEU A 25 6.06 3.27 -12.22
CA LEU A 25 6.87 3.14 -11.01
C LEU A 25 7.75 4.39 -10.76
N ARG A 26 8.31 4.98 -11.81
CA ARG A 26 9.02 6.27 -11.78
C ARG A 26 8.14 7.39 -11.23
N THR A 27 6.86 7.41 -11.58
CA THR A 27 5.92 8.42 -11.08
C THR A 27 5.71 8.28 -9.56
N VAL A 28 5.63 7.04 -9.05
CA VAL A 28 5.61 6.79 -7.60
C VAL A 28 6.88 7.32 -6.94
N TYR A 29 8.06 6.99 -7.47
CA TYR A 29 9.33 7.47 -6.93
C TYR A 29 9.41 8.98 -6.86
N ARG A 30 9.08 9.68 -7.96
CA ARG A 30 9.11 11.14 -8.03
C ARG A 30 8.07 11.82 -7.14
N SER A 31 6.95 11.14 -6.86
CA SER A 31 5.97 11.64 -5.90
C SER A 31 6.47 11.58 -4.45
N LEU A 32 7.46 10.72 -4.17
CA LEU A 32 8.03 10.55 -2.83
C LEU A 32 9.34 11.33 -2.66
N VAL A 33 10.23 11.18 -3.63
CA VAL A 33 11.56 11.77 -3.66
C VAL A 33 11.51 13.02 -4.53
N GLN A 34 11.46 14.18 -3.89
CA GLN A 34 11.41 15.50 -4.55
C GLN A 34 12.79 15.96 -5.05
N GLU A 35 13.58 15.03 -5.63
CA GLU A 35 14.91 15.32 -6.17
C GLU A 35 14.90 15.11 -7.69
N GLU A 36 15.33 16.12 -8.45
CA GLU A 36 15.16 16.14 -9.91
C GLU A 36 16.20 15.31 -10.69
N ASN A 37 17.39 15.06 -10.11
CA ASN A 37 18.58 14.60 -10.83
C ASN A 37 19.28 13.38 -10.20
N VAL A 38 18.53 12.34 -9.84
CA VAL A 38 19.10 11.11 -9.29
C VAL A 38 18.71 9.93 -10.16
N ASP A 39 19.68 9.07 -10.47
CA ASP A 39 19.39 7.69 -10.89
C ASP A 39 18.42 7.06 -9.90
N PHE A 40 17.46 6.27 -10.38
CA PHE A 40 16.44 5.69 -9.50
C PHE A 40 17.08 4.68 -8.54
N ASP A 41 17.12 5.05 -7.26
CA ASP A 41 17.50 4.17 -6.16
C ASP A 41 16.22 3.60 -5.54
N TRP A 42 15.80 2.42 -5.99
CA TRP A 42 14.57 1.81 -5.51
C TRP A 42 14.66 1.43 -4.02
N GLU A 43 15.86 1.18 -3.50
CA GLU A 43 16.08 0.88 -2.08
C GLU A 43 15.80 2.11 -1.20
N LYS A 44 16.06 3.33 -1.70
CA LYS A 44 15.73 4.60 -1.03
C LYS A 44 14.25 4.73 -0.67
N ILE A 45 13.34 4.19 -1.49
CA ILE A 45 11.91 4.18 -1.20
C ILE A 45 11.42 2.85 -0.60
N GLY A 46 12.34 1.96 -0.21
CA GLY A 46 12.07 0.75 0.54
C GLY A 46 11.72 -0.49 -0.29
N PHE A 47 12.19 -0.59 -1.54
CA PHE A 47 12.31 -1.91 -2.20
C PHE A 47 13.44 -2.73 -1.56
N GLN A 48 13.37 -4.06 -1.58
CA GLN A 48 14.39 -4.93 -0.96
C GLN A 48 15.70 -4.99 -1.76
N SER A 49 15.66 -4.59 -3.03
CA SER A 49 16.82 -4.46 -3.89
C SER A 49 16.57 -3.38 -4.93
N ASN A 50 17.62 -2.95 -5.63
CA ASN A 50 17.49 -2.08 -6.78
C ASN A 50 16.87 -2.76 -8.04
N SER A 51 16.24 -3.93 -7.88
CA SER A 51 15.50 -4.65 -8.92
C SER A 51 14.02 -4.84 -8.52
N PRO A 52 13.14 -3.83 -8.71
CA PRO A 52 11.74 -3.84 -8.24
C PRO A 52 10.93 -5.07 -8.67
N GLY A 53 11.30 -5.69 -9.80
CA GLY A 53 10.66 -6.90 -10.29
C GLY A 53 10.66 -8.03 -9.26
N THR A 54 11.71 -8.20 -8.45
CA THR A 54 11.78 -9.28 -7.46
C THR A 54 10.72 -9.17 -6.38
N ASP A 55 10.47 -7.95 -5.92
CA ASP A 55 9.49 -7.59 -4.90
C ASP A 55 8.06 -7.63 -5.46
N LEU A 56 7.90 -7.22 -6.72
CA LEU A 56 6.60 -7.15 -7.40
C LEU A 56 6.05 -8.51 -7.84
N ARG A 57 6.86 -9.58 -7.87
CA ARG A 57 6.41 -10.93 -8.30
C ARG A 57 5.08 -11.38 -7.68
N GLY A 58 4.88 -11.12 -6.39
CA GLY A 58 3.68 -11.58 -5.67
C GLY A 58 2.42 -10.71 -5.87
N VAL A 59 2.55 -9.52 -6.47
CA VAL A 59 1.46 -8.54 -6.59
C VAL A 59 1.33 -7.90 -7.97
N GLY A 60 2.31 -8.12 -8.86
CA GLY A 60 2.40 -7.56 -10.20
C GLY A 60 2.21 -6.03 -10.24
N MET A 61 1.67 -5.57 -11.37
CA MET A 61 1.36 -4.16 -11.62
C MET A 61 0.32 -3.59 -10.65
N LEU A 62 -0.50 -4.42 -9.98
CA LEU A 62 -1.46 -3.92 -9.00
C LEU A 62 -0.76 -3.20 -7.84
N GLY A 63 0.39 -3.68 -7.40
CA GLY A 63 1.17 -3.02 -6.35
C GLY A 63 1.55 -1.59 -6.73
N ILE A 64 2.02 -1.41 -7.98
CA ILE A 64 2.37 -0.08 -8.53
C ILE A 64 1.12 0.80 -8.66
N LEU A 65 0.04 0.26 -9.22
CA LEU A 65 -1.22 0.99 -9.42
C LEU A 65 -1.84 1.45 -8.10
N GLN A 66 -1.70 0.67 -7.02
CA GLN A 66 -2.19 1.04 -5.69
C GLN A 66 -1.34 2.15 -5.04
N MET A 67 -0.02 2.11 -5.21
CA MET A 67 0.83 3.23 -4.78
C MET A 67 0.53 4.50 -5.60
N LEU A 68 0.33 4.39 -6.92
CA LEU A 68 -0.11 5.50 -7.76
C LEU A 68 -1.46 6.05 -7.34
N TYR A 69 -2.41 5.18 -6.97
CA TYR A 69 -3.69 5.62 -6.43
C TYR A 69 -3.51 6.51 -5.20
N LEU A 70 -2.57 6.18 -4.29
CA LEU A 70 -2.26 7.05 -3.16
C LEU A 70 -1.68 8.39 -3.61
N CYS A 71 -0.72 8.39 -4.53
CA CYS A 71 -0.11 9.62 -5.06
C CYS A 71 -1.18 10.57 -5.63
N LEU A 72 -2.10 10.02 -6.42
CA LEU A 72 -3.06 10.81 -7.20
C LEU A 72 -4.34 11.19 -6.42
N ASN A 73 -4.78 10.34 -5.47
CA ASN A 73 -6.09 10.51 -4.82
C ASN A 73 -6.00 10.67 -3.31
N CYS A 74 -4.86 10.37 -2.69
CA CYS A 74 -4.65 10.40 -1.24
C CYS A 74 -3.26 10.95 -0.90
N SER A 75 -2.83 12.03 -1.55
CA SER A 75 -1.46 12.60 -1.41
C SER A 75 -1.09 12.86 0.05
N VAL A 76 -2.02 13.38 0.87
CA VAL A 76 -1.86 13.56 2.32
C VAL A 76 -1.50 12.25 3.04
N LEU A 77 -2.12 11.13 2.65
CA LEU A 77 -1.80 9.83 3.21
C LEU A 77 -0.44 9.33 2.70
N MET A 78 -0.15 9.54 1.41
CA MET A 78 1.13 9.19 0.81
C MET A 78 2.29 9.87 1.55
N GLU A 79 2.18 11.17 1.76
CA GLU A 79 3.17 11.99 2.49
C GLU A 79 3.30 11.51 3.94
N PHE A 80 2.18 11.33 4.66
CA PHE A 80 2.21 10.83 6.04
C PHE A 80 2.97 9.49 6.14
N LEU A 81 2.68 8.55 5.25
CA LEU A 81 3.32 7.24 5.26
C LEU A 81 4.80 7.32 4.92
N TYR A 82 5.16 8.11 3.90
CA TYR A 82 6.54 8.23 3.47
C TYR A 82 7.42 8.95 4.49
N VAL A 83 6.96 10.09 5.03
CA VAL A 83 7.67 10.81 6.10
C VAL A 83 7.85 9.91 7.33
N THR A 84 6.82 9.14 7.69
CA THR A 84 6.95 8.16 8.78
C THR A 84 7.97 7.07 8.45
N SER A 85 8.02 6.61 7.20
CA SER A 85 8.90 5.51 6.78
C SER A 85 10.39 5.85 6.84
N ILE A 86 10.74 7.12 6.67
CA ILE A 86 12.12 7.61 6.71
C ILE A 86 12.52 8.19 8.08
N ASP A 87 11.68 8.01 9.11
CA ASP A 87 12.01 8.43 10.46
C ASP A 87 13.29 7.75 10.96
N LYS A 88 14.16 8.51 11.64
CA LYS A 88 15.48 8.06 12.07
C LYS A 88 15.44 6.84 13.01
N TYR A 89 14.41 6.71 13.84
CA TYR A 89 14.32 5.68 14.89
C TYR A 89 13.21 4.67 14.62
N ASN A 90 12.17 5.09 13.93
CA ASN A 90 10.98 4.32 13.62
C ASN A 90 10.83 4.11 12.10
N THR A 91 11.93 3.88 11.38
CA THR A 91 11.91 3.60 9.94
C THR A 91 11.24 2.27 9.59
N PHE A 92 10.64 2.20 8.40
CA PHE A 92 10.22 0.96 7.75
C PHE A 92 10.38 1.07 6.22
N PRO A 93 10.57 -0.05 5.50
CA PRO A 93 10.69 -0.03 4.04
C PRO A 93 9.33 0.26 3.39
N PHE A 94 9.10 1.52 2.97
CA PHE A 94 7.81 1.99 2.46
C PHE A 94 7.25 1.10 1.35
N ALA A 95 8.01 0.85 0.28
CA ALA A 95 7.53 0.08 -0.86
C ALA A 95 7.23 -1.37 -0.43
N ALA A 96 8.14 -2.06 0.27
CA ALA A 96 7.89 -3.43 0.73
C ALA A 96 6.64 -3.56 1.61
N VAL A 97 6.41 -2.61 2.53
CA VAL A 97 5.19 -2.55 3.34
C VAL A 97 3.96 -2.31 2.46
N GLY A 98 4.04 -1.37 1.52
CA GLY A 98 2.98 -1.07 0.56
C GLY A 98 2.61 -2.30 -0.29
N LEU A 99 3.58 -3.03 -0.83
CA LEU A 99 3.33 -4.25 -1.58
C LEU A 99 2.68 -5.33 -0.71
N ASN A 100 3.01 -5.40 0.59
CA ASN A 100 2.31 -6.32 1.49
C ASN A 100 0.85 -5.89 1.73
N MET A 101 0.56 -4.59 1.82
CA MET A 101 -0.84 -4.13 1.86
C MET A 101 -1.59 -4.56 0.59
N THR A 102 -0.95 -4.59 -0.57
CA THR A 102 -1.53 -5.16 -1.80
C THR A 102 -1.80 -6.65 -1.66
N ARG A 103 -0.88 -7.44 -1.09
CA ARG A 103 -1.09 -8.87 -0.80
C ARG A 103 -2.30 -9.09 0.11
N ILE A 104 -2.42 -8.32 1.18
CA ILE A 104 -3.58 -8.39 2.10
C ILE A 104 -4.87 -7.99 1.37
N THR A 105 -4.83 -6.98 0.50
CA THR A 105 -5.97 -6.59 -0.35
C THR A 105 -6.41 -7.76 -1.24
N LEU A 106 -5.48 -8.41 -1.93
CA LEU A 106 -5.77 -9.59 -2.75
C LEU A 106 -6.36 -10.74 -1.95
N SER A 107 -5.82 -11.03 -0.75
CA SER A 107 -6.37 -12.02 0.17
C SER A 107 -7.84 -11.70 0.51
N VAL A 108 -8.13 -10.45 0.89
CA VAL A 108 -9.48 -10.01 1.24
C VAL A 108 -10.44 -10.07 0.04
N LEU A 109 -9.97 -9.77 -1.17
CA LEU A 109 -10.75 -9.94 -2.40
C LEU A 109 -11.04 -11.42 -2.70
N ARG A 110 -10.03 -12.29 -2.59
CA ARG A 110 -10.16 -13.74 -2.80
C ARG A 110 -11.16 -14.39 -1.85
N TYR A 111 -11.20 -13.92 -0.60
CA TYR A 111 -12.19 -14.36 0.39
C TYR A 111 -13.51 -13.58 0.34
N GLU A 112 -13.78 -12.83 -0.73
CA GLU A 112 -15.04 -12.12 -0.99
C GLU A 112 -15.47 -11.15 0.12
N LYS A 113 -14.50 -10.66 0.91
CA LYS A 113 -14.76 -9.86 2.11
C LYS A 113 -15.20 -8.42 1.79
N LEU A 114 -15.19 -8.03 0.52
CA LEU A 114 -15.54 -6.69 0.01
C LEU A 114 -16.74 -6.66 -0.96
N ASN A 115 -17.50 -7.75 -1.12
CA ASN A 115 -18.60 -7.82 -2.12
C ASN A 115 -19.59 -6.64 -2.02
N LYS A 116 -19.91 -6.18 -0.80
CA LYS A 116 -20.80 -5.01 -0.63
C LYS A 116 -20.18 -3.72 -1.18
N GLU A 117 -18.90 -3.50 -0.91
CA GLU A 117 -18.15 -2.33 -1.35
C GLU A 117 -17.91 -2.37 -2.87
N ILE A 118 -17.65 -3.57 -3.43
CA ILE A 118 -17.51 -3.83 -4.86
C ILE A 118 -18.83 -3.54 -5.58
N ASN A 119 -19.95 -4.08 -5.11
CA ASN A 119 -21.27 -3.84 -5.71
C ASN A 119 -21.67 -2.36 -5.71
N LYS A 120 -21.11 -1.56 -4.78
CA LYS A 120 -21.39 -0.13 -4.68
C LYS A 120 -20.48 0.74 -5.56
N ASN A 121 -19.19 0.42 -5.65
CA ASN A 121 -18.19 1.33 -6.23
C ASN A 121 -17.39 0.73 -7.40
N GLY A 122 -17.59 -0.54 -7.72
CA GLY A 122 -16.71 -1.31 -8.61
C GLY A 122 -15.50 -1.90 -7.88
N VAL A 123 -14.86 -2.89 -8.53
CA VAL A 123 -13.77 -3.67 -7.93
C VAL A 123 -12.53 -2.84 -7.65
N PHE A 124 -12.09 -2.01 -8.61
CA PHE A 124 -10.89 -1.20 -8.48
C PHE A 124 -11.00 -0.18 -7.34
N GLU A 125 -12.12 0.54 -7.29
CA GLU A 125 -12.36 1.55 -6.28
C GLU A 125 -12.50 0.93 -4.88
N ALA A 126 -13.18 -0.21 -4.76
CA ALA A 126 -13.28 -0.92 -3.49
C ALA A 126 -11.92 -1.44 -3.01
N ALA A 127 -11.10 -2.00 -3.90
CA ALA A 127 -9.77 -2.49 -3.60
C ALA A 127 -8.82 -1.36 -3.18
N ASN A 128 -8.79 -0.25 -3.93
CA ASN A 128 -7.93 0.90 -3.65
C ASN A 128 -8.31 1.62 -2.33
N LYS A 129 -9.62 1.79 -2.07
CA LYS A 129 -10.08 2.32 -0.78
C LYS A 129 -9.72 1.42 0.39
N PHE A 130 -9.81 0.10 0.20
CA PHE A 130 -9.41 -0.86 1.23
C PHE A 130 -7.90 -0.81 1.48
N TYR A 131 -7.09 -0.84 0.41
CA TYR A 131 -5.64 -0.68 0.45
C TYR A 131 -5.21 0.57 1.24
N ALA A 132 -5.75 1.74 0.88
CA ALA A 132 -5.47 2.98 1.59
C ALA A 132 -5.86 2.91 3.07
N SER A 133 -6.99 2.26 3.39
CA SER A 133 -7.49 2.13 4.76
C SER A 133 -6.57 1.28 5.63
N ILE A 134 -6.05 0.16 5.12
CA ILE A 134 -5.15 -0.71 5.87
C ILE A 134 -3.74 -0.13 5.96
N PHE A 135 -3.27 0.59 4.94
CA PHE A 135 -1.96 1.25 4.99
C PHE A 135 -1.99 2.41 6.00
N TYR A 136 -3.07 3.19 6.03
CA TYR A 136 -3.28 4.18 7.09
C TYR A 136 -3.30 3.54 8.49
N ALA A 137 -4.02 2.42 8.66
CA ALA A 137 -4.05 1.72 9.94
C ALA A 137 -2.66 1.22 10.35
N PHE A 138 -1.86 0.72 9.40
CA PHE A 138 -0.45 0.37 9.63
C PHE A 138 0.33 1.59 10.12
N GLY A 139 0.35 2.71 9.37
CA GLY A 139 1.12 3.90 9.75
C GLY A 139 0.70 4.49 11.10
N LYS A 140 -0.62 4.54 11.36
CA LYS A 140 -1.15 5.00 12.65
C LYS A 140 -0.71 4.11 13.82
N LEU A 141 -0.73 2.79 13.65
CA LEU A 141 -0.26 1.85 14.68
C LEU A 141 1.25 1.92 14.84
N TRP A 142 1.97 2.10 13.74
CA TRP A 142 3.42 2.23 13.71
C TRP A 142 3.89 3.41 14.58
N VAL A 143 3.31 4.59 14.35
CA VAL A 143 3.58 5.80 15.14
C VAL A 143 3.12 5.63 16.59
N SER A 144 1.88 5.20 16.81
CA SER A 144 1.32 5.15 18.18
C SER A 144 2.03 4.16 19.10
N LYS A 145 2.59 3.08 18.55
CA LYS A 145 3.33 2.06 19.31
C LYS A 145 4.86 2.22 19.22
N LYS A 146 5.36 3.28 18.57
CA LYS A 146 6.81 3.52 18.36
C LYS A 146 7.54 2.29 17.81
N LYS A 147 6.98 1.70 16.75
CA LYS A 147 7.51 0.46 16.13
C LYS A 147 8.86 0.69 15.46
N THR A 148 9.66 -0.37 15.37
CA THR A 148 10.97 -0.38 14.68
C THR A 148 10.97 -1.39 13.55
N ILE A 149 11.96 -1.35 12.67
CA ILE A 149 12.03 -2.24 11.49
C ILE A 149 11.89 -3.74 11.82
N SER A 150 12.30 -4.18 13.01
CA SER A 150 12.14 -5.57 13.47
C SER A 150 10.67 -5.96 13.71
N ASP A 151 9.77 -5.00 13.91
CA ASP A 151 8.34 -5.21 14.12
C ASP A 151 7.56 -5.42 12.81
N VAL A 152 8.15 -5.13 11.64
CA VAL A 152 7.45 -5.13 10.34
C VAL A 152 6.73 -6.46 10.08
N GLY A 153 7.42 -7.59 10.30
CA GLY A 153 6.86 -8.91 10.09
C GLY A 153 5.63 -9.20 10.96
N ALA A 154 5.69 -8.85 12.25
CA ALA A 154 4.57 -9.02 13.18
C ALA A 154 3.41 -8.08 12.83
N MET A 155 3.71 -6.84 12.43
CA MET A 155 2.72 -5.85 12.02
C MET A 155 1.90 -6.30 10.80
N PHE A 156 2.49 -7.03 9.86
CA PHE A 156 1.75 -7.60 8.73
C PHE A 156 0.66 -8.56 9.18
N GLN A 157 0.99 -9.46 10.11
CA GLN A 157 0.02 -10.41 10.67
C GLN A 157 -1.08 -9.69 11.46
N ASP A 158 -0.73 -8.65 12.20
CA ASP A 158 -1.71 -7.84 12.93
C ASP A 158 -2.70 -7.14 11.99
N ILE A 159 -2.21 -6.52 10.92
CA ILE A 159 -3.07 -5.85 9.93
C ILE A 159 -3.97 -6.85 9.21
N GLU A 160 -3.46 -8.01 8.83
CA GLU A 160 -4.26 -9.07 8.21
C GLU A 160 -5.37 -9.56 9.16
N LYS A 161 -5.03 -9.85 10.43
CA LYS A 161 -6.01 -10.26 11.46
C LYS A 161 -7.05 -9.17 11.72
N ILE A 162 -6.63 -7.91 11.86
CA ILE A 162 -7.54 -6.78 12.09
C ILE A 162 -8.51 -6.64 10.91
N SER A 163 -7.99 -6.70 9.68
CA SER A 163 -8.77 -6.49 8.46
C SER A 163 -9.72 -7.66 8.10
N ALA A 164 -9.51 -8.84 8.67
CA ALA A 164 -10.39 -9.99 8.48
C ALA A 164 -11.83 -9.73 8.99
N ARG A 165 -12.01 -8.89 10.03
CA ARG A 165 -13.33 -8.57 10.59
C ARG A 165 -14.01 -7.41 9.87
N ARG A 166 -15.28 -7.58 9.50
CA ARG A 166 -16.06 -6.56 8.77
C ARG A 166 -16.18 -5.24 9.54
N SER A 167 -16.41 -5.30 10.85
CA SER A 167 -16.50 -4.12 11.72
C SER A 167 -15.21 -3.30 11.71
N ASN A 168 -14.05 -3.98 11.73
CA ASN A 168 -12.75 -3.35 11.66
C ASN A 168 -12.47 -2.72 10.29
N ARG A 169 -12.81 -3.38 9.17
CA ARG A 169 -12.70 -2.77 7.83
C ARG A 169 -13.46 -1.45 7.75
N ARG A 170 -14.70 -1.44 8.27
CA ARG A 170 -15.52 -0.21 8.36
C ARG A 170 -14.94 0.83 9.32
N LYS A 171 -14.30 0.40 10.40
CA LYS A 171 -13.62 1.31 11.34
C LYS A 171 -12.43 1.99 10.66
N MET A 172 -11.52 1.24 10.06
CA MET A 172 -10.34 1.78 9.35
C MET A 172 -10.75 2.73 8.22
N ALA A 173 -11.75 2.36 7.41
CA ALA A 173 -12.27 3.24 6.36
C ALA A 173 -12.89 4.54 6.91
N ARG A 174 -13.47 4.53 8.11
CA ARG A 174 -13.97 5.76 8.76
C ARG A 174 -12.83 6.60 9.31
N GLU A 175 -11.85 5.98 9.97
CA GLU A 175 -10.70 6.69 10.53
C GLU A 175 -9.87 7.36 9.42
N LEU A 176 -9.63 6.67 8.30
CA LEU A 176 -8.98 7.28 7.14
C LEU A 176 -9.76 8.50 6.63
N LYS A 177 -11.09 8.40 6.52
CA LYS A 177 -11.92 9.52 6.08
C LYS A 177 -11.87 10.72 7.01
N VAL A 178 -11.70 10.50 8.32
CA VAL A 178 -11.54 11.58 9.30
C VAL A 178 -10.15 12.22 9.12
N PHE A 179 -9.11 11.39 9.07
CA PHE A 179 -7.73 11.84 8.85
C PHE A 179 -7.57 12.69 7.60
N LEU A 180 -8.08 12.22 6.45
CA LEU A 180 -8.00 12.96 5.19
C LEU A 180 -8.74 14.30 5.26
N ARG A 181 -9.91 14.36 5.93
CA ARG A 181 -10.62 15.64 6.11
C ARG A 181 -9.81 16.61 6.95
N GLU A 182 -9.36 16.18 8.13
CA GLU A 182 -8.65 17.04 9.09
C GLU A 182 -7.35 17.63 8.56
N LYS A 183 -6.71 16.96 7.59
CA LYS A 183 -5.46 17.41 6.98
C LYS A 183 -5.71 18.25 5.72
N CYS A 184 -6.69 17.91 4.88
CA CYS A 184 -7.09 18.76 3.76
C CYS A 184 -7.59 20.16 4.19
N PHE A 185 -8.07 20.33 5.43
CA PHE A 185 -8.47 21.64 5.97
C PHE A 185 -7.30 22.46 6.55
N ARG A 186 -6.11 21.87 6.75
CA ARG A 186 -4.93 22.59 7.29
C ARG A 186 -4.03 23.17 6.20
N ASP A 187 -4.20 22.73 4.95
CA ASP A 187 -3.43 23.19 3.78
C ASP A 187 -4.20 24.26 2.96
N LYS A 188 -5.22 24.90 3.55
CA LYS A 188 -5.94 26.06 3.02
C LYS A 188 -5.87 27.21 4.01
#